data_AF-A0AAN7JVB8-F1
#
_entry.id   AF-A0AAN7JVB8-F1
#
_cell.length_a   1.000
_cell.length_b   1.000
_cell.length_c   1.000
_cell.angle_alpha   90.00
_cell.angle_beta   90.00
_cell.angle_gamma   90.00
#
_symmetry.space_group_name_H-M   'P 1'
#
loop_
_entity.id
_entity.type
_entity.pdbx_description
1 polymer ?
#
loop_
_entity_poly.entity_id
_entity_poly.type
_entity_poly.pdbx_seq_one_letter_code
_entity_poly.pdbx_strand_id
1 'polypeptide(L)' 'MGNKSILTHMAFVEFAMAESAIIALNCSGMLLGTQPMRVNPSKTPVRARVARPSSI' A
#
# COMPACT_ATOMS: atom_id res chain seq x y z
N MET A 1 16.25 23.23 -6.96
CA MET A 1 16.27 22.22 -5.88
C MET A 1 14.94 21.48 -5.93
N GLY A 2 14.85 20.49 -6.82
CA GLY A 2 13.60 19.77 -7.11
C GLY A 2 13.40 18.62 -6.13
N ASN A 3 12.49 18.80 -5.19
CA ASN A 3 11.88 17.72 -4.42
C ASN A 3 11.12 16.83 -5.40
N LYS A 4 11.82 15.84 -5.96
CA LYS A 4 11.24 14.81 -6.83
C LYS A 4 10.30 13.98 -5.95
N SER A 5 9.04 14.40 -5.86
CA SER A 5 7.95 13.60 -5.30
C SER A 5 7.91 12.33 -6.14
N ILE A 6 8.46 11.25 -5.62
CA ILE A 6 8.33 9.95 -6.25
C ILE A 6 6.84 9.67 -6.20
N LEU A 7 6.16 9.85 -7.33
CA LEU A 7 4.78 9.43 -7.52
C LEU A 7 4.80 7.90 -7.55
N THR A 8 4.91 7.29 -6.37
CA THR A 8 4.80 5.84 -6.25
C THR A 8 3.33 5.52 -6.45
N HIS A 9 2.96 5.07 -7.64
CA HIS A 9 1.60 4.61 -8.00
C HIS A 9 1.20 3.31 -7.28
N MET A 10 1.87 2.97 -6.17
CA MET A 10 1.69 1.75 -5.41
C MET A 10 1.73 2.09 -3.92
N ALA A 11 0.69 1.69 -3.21
CA ALA A 11 0.60 1.81 -1.76
C ALA A 11 0.32 0.42 -1.17
N PHE A 12 0.73 0.21 0.07
CA PHE A 12 0.39 -0.99 0.82
C PHE A 12 -0.59 -0.63 1.93
N VAL A 13 -1.58 -1.48 2.13
CA VAL A 13 -2.59 -1.34 3.18
C VAL A 13 -2.63 -2.65 3.96
N GLU A 14 -2.49 -2.55 5.27
CA GLU A 14 -2.61 -3.69 6.19
C GLU A 14 -4.01 -3.69 6.78
N PHE A 15 -4.64 -4.86 6.78
CA PHE A 15 -5.99 -5.06 7.30
C PHE A 15 -5.92 -5.95 8.53
N ALA A 16 -6.64 -5.58 9.59
CA ALA A 16 -6.74 -6.39 10.81
C ALA A 16 -7.53 -7.69 10.60
N MET A 17 -8.43 -7.72 9.61
CA MET A 17 -9.33 -8.85 9.33
C MET A 17 -9.19 -9.32 7.87
N ALA A 18 -9.26 -10.64 7.66
CA ALA A 18 -9.19 -11.23 6.33
C ALA A 18 -10.36 -10.80 5.44
N GLU A 19 -11.58 -10.72 5.97
CA GLU A 19 -12.78 -10.28 5.24
C GLU A 19 -12.61 -8.88 4.66
N SER A 20 -12.01 -7.95 5.43
CA SER A 20 -11.76 -6.59 4.96
C SER A 20 -10.72 -6.55 3.82
N ALA A 21 -9.71 -7.42 3.85
CA ALA A 21 -8.76 -7.56 2.75
C ALA A 21 -9.45 -8.11 1.49
N ILE A 22 -10.35 -9.09 1.63
CA ILE A 22 -11.10 -9.68 0.50
C ILE A 22 -12.00 -8.63 -0.16
N ILE A 23 -12.73 -7.83 0.64
CA ILE A 23 -13.56 -6.75 0.11
C ILE A 23 -12.70 -5.72 -0.64
N ALA A 24 -11.53 -5.38 -0.11
CA ALA A 24 -10.60 -4.47 -0.79
C ALA A 24 -10.03 -5.05 -2.10
N LEU A 25 -9.79 -6.36 -2.18
CA LEU A 25 -9.40 -7.04 -3.43
C LEU A 25 -10.49 -6.90 -4.51
N ASN A 26 -11.77 -6.91 -4.12
CA ASN A 26 -12.88 -6.69 -5.06
C ASN A 26 -12.93 -5.27 -5.63
N CYS A 27 -12.24 -4.30 -5.03
CA CYS A 27 -12.09 -2.95 -5.58
C CYS A 27 -11.06 -2.89 -6.74
N SER A 28 -10.43 -4.01 -7.10
CA SER A 28 -9.56 -4.08 -8.28
C SER A 28 -10.38 -3.79 -9.55
N GLY A 29 -9.90 -2.84 -10.36
CA GLY A 29 -10.59 -2.32 -11.54
C GLY A 29 -11.49 -1.12 -11.26
N MET A 30 -11.70 -0.72 -10.00
CA MET A 30 -12.48 0.47 -9.66
C MET A 30 -11.78 1.74 -10.16
N LEU A 31 -12.52 2.64 -10.81
CA LEU A 31 -11.97 3.88 -11.34
C LEU A 31 -11.71 4.87 -10.21
N LEU A 32 -10.46 5.32 -10.09
CA LEU A 32 -10.05 6.42 -9.24
C LEU A 32 -9.76 7.62 -10.13
N GLY A 33 -10.78 8.48 -10.30
CA GLY A 33 -10.79 9.47 -11.36
C GLY A 33 -10.95 8.82 -12.73
N THR A 34 -9.94 8.92 -13.59
CA THR A 34 -9.93 8.33 -14.94
C THR A 34 -9.09 7.07 -15.06
N GLN A 35 -8.47 6.61 -13.97
CA GLN A 35 -7.50 5.51 -13.99
C GLN A 35 -8.01 4.33 -13.14
N PRO A 36 -8.06 3.10 -13.68
CA PRO A 36 -8.50 1.94 -12.92
C PRO A 36 -7.46 1.59 -11.85
N MET A 37 -7.92 1.42 -10.62
CA MET A 37 -7.11 0.93 -9.51
C MET A 37 -6.79 -0.54 -9.68
N ARG A 38 -5.55 -0.92 -9.33
CA ARG A 38 -5.12 -2.31 -9.34
C ARG A 38 -4.83 -2.74 -7.91
N VAL A 39 -5.66 -3.64 -7.38
CA VAL A 39 -5.43 -4.23 -6.06
C VAL A 39 -4.93 -5.65 -6.26
N ASN A 40 -3.79 -5.98 -5.66
CA ASN A 40 -3.21 -7.32 -5.68
C ASN A 40 -2.80 -7.71 -4.25
N PRO A 41 -2.92 -9.00 -3.88
CA PRO A 41 -2.40 -9.47 -2.61
C PRO A 41 -0.87 -9.35 -2.59
N SER A 42 -0.32 -8.64 -1.60
CA SER A 42 1.12 -8.51 -1.42
C SER A 42 1.67 -9.67 -0.60
N LYS A 43 2.51 -10.53 -1.20
CA LYS A 43 3.07 -11.72 -0.55
C LYS A 43 4.33 -11.46 0.28
N THR A 44 4.79 -10.21 0.32
CA THR A 44 5.91 -9.77 1.16
C THR A 44 5.35 -8.96 2.33
N PRO A 45 5.66 -9.31 3.60
CA PRO A 45 5.32 -8.43 4.71
C PRO A 45 5.87 -7.04 4.41
N VAL A 46 5.02 -6.01 4.49
CA VAL A 46 5.45 -4.63 4.40
C VAL A 46 6.48 -4.47 5.51
N ARG A 47 7.75 -4.39 5.11
CA ARG A 47 8.89 -4.37 6.03
C ARG A 47 8.60 -3.34 7.12
N ALA A 48 8.25 -3.82 8.31
CA ALA A 48 8.16 -2.98 9.49
C ALA A 48 9.50 -2.27 9.58
N ARG A 49 9.50 -0.94 9.44
CA ARG A 49 10.72 -0.17 9.66
C ARG A 49 11.05 -0.38 11.12
N VAL A 50 11.96 -1.31 11.40
CA VAL A 50 12.62 -1.44 12.70
C VAL A 50 13.12 -0.05 13.01
N ALA A 51 12.44 0.63 13.94
CA ALA A 51 12.91 1.88 14.50
C ALA A 51 14.34 1.60 14.94
N ARG A 52 15.31 2.32 14.35
CA ARG A 52 16.69 2.24 14.82
C ARG A 52 16.62 2.57 16.31
N PRO A 53 17.04 1.68 17.23
CA PRO A 53 17.19 2.10 18.61
C PRO A 53 18.19 3.26 18.59
N SER A 54 17.74 4.42 19.05
CA SER A 54 18.62 5.54 19.33
C SER A 54 19.60 5.07 20.40
N SER A 55 20.84 4.78 20.00
CA SER A 55 21.92 4.56 20.95
C SER A 55 22.04 5.81 21.81
N ILE A 56 21.86 5.61 23.12
CA ILE A 56 22.30 6.54 24.16
C ILE A 56 23.68 6.09 24.64
#